data_AF-A0A9L0JCU9-F1
#
_entry.id   AF-A0A9L0JCU9-F1
#
_cell.length_a   1.000
_cell.length_b   1.000
_cell.length_c   1.000
_cell.angle_alpha   90.00
_cell.angle_beta   90.00
_cell.angle_gamma   90.00
#
_symmetry.space_group_name_H-M   'P 1'
#
loop_
_entity.id
_entity.type
_entity.pdbx_description
1 polymer ?
#
loop_
_entity_poly.entity_id
_entity_poly.type
_entity_poly.pdbx_seq_one_letter_code
_entity_poly.pdbx_strand_id
1 'polypeptide(L)'
;MAPQDARYPCSSIEDDFNYGSCVASASVHIRMAFLRKVYTILSLQVLVTTVTSALFLYFESIRTFVHESPVLILVLSLGSFGVLLALTLHRHKHPLNLYLLSGFTLLEALTVAFVVTFYDVYIVLQAFVLTTAVFLGLTVYTLQSKRDFSKFGAGLFTALWILCLSGILKFFFHSETVELVIAAVGALLFCGFIVYDTHSLMHRLSPEDSVPVANETGKFPKNHGRGRLNRH
;
A
#
# COMPACT_ATOMS: atom_id res chain seq x y z
N MET A 1 -11.35 -17.51 -69.52
CA MET A 1 -10.04 -17.23 -68.91
C MET A 1 -10.24 -16.06 -67.94
N ALA A 2 -10.48 -16.33 -66.66
CA ALA A 2 -10.64 -15.28 -65.65
C ALA A 2 -9.27 -14.93 -65.05
N PRO A 3 -8.96 -13.65 -64.74
CA PRO A 3 -7.73 -13.33 -64.05
C PRO A 3 -7.85 -13.71 -62.57
N GLN A 4 -6.92 -14.51 -62.06
CA GLN A 4 -6.76 -14.74 -60.63
C GLN A 4 -6.13 -13.50 -60.00
N ASP A 5 -6.88 -12.83 -59.13
CA ASP A 5 -6.41 -11.71 -58.32
C ASP A 5 -5.43 -12.23 -57.26
N ALA A 6 -4.17 -11.83 -57.39
CA ALA A 6 -3.10 -12.16 -56.47
C ALA A 6 -3.04 -11.11 -55.36
N ARG A 7 -3.72 -11.35 -54.22
CA ARG A 7 -3.40 -10.64 -52.97
C ARG A 7 -3.95 -11.26 -51.68
N TYR A 8 -3.52 -12.48 -51.38
CA TYR A 8 -3.45 -12.95 -49.98
C TYR A 8 -2.06 -13.56 -49.77
N PRO A 9 -1.19 -12.98 -48.92
CA PRO A 9 -0.07 -13.76 -48.44
C PRO A 9 -0.64 -14.91 -47.60
N CYS A 10 -0.26 -16.15 -47.88
CA CYS A 10 -0.54 -17.27 -46.99
C CYS A 10 0.16 -16.97 -45.66
N SER A 11 -0.56 -16.43 -44.68
CA SER A 11 -0.14 -16.49 -43.28
C SER A 11 -0.02 -17.97 -42.93
N SER A 12 1.19 -18.40 -42.58
CA SER A 12 1.40 -19.80 -42.22
C SER A 12 0.54 -20.11 -40.99
N ILE A 13 -0.11 -21.26 -40.99
CA ILE A 13 -0.79 -21.79 -39.80
C ILE A 13 0.21 -21.94 -38.63
N GLU A 14 1.52 -21.99 -38.91
CA GLU A 14 2.59 -21.94 -37.90
C GLU A 14 2.64 -20.60 -37.14
N ASP A 15 2.19 -19.49 -37.71
CA ASP A 15 2.14 -18.19 -37.03
C ASP A 15 0.95 -18.09 -36.05
N ASP A 16 -0.16 -18.79 -36.33
CA ASP A 16 -1.32 -18.89 -35.44
C ASP A 16 -1.04 -19.80 -34.23
N PHE A 17 -0.21 -20.84 -34.41
CA PHE A 17 0.20 -21.72 -33.31
C PHE A 17 1.40 -21.20 -32.51
N ASN A 18 2.07 -20.13 -32.97
CA ASN A 18 3.12 -19.45 -32.20
C ASN A 18 2.57 -18.45 -31.17
N TYR A 19 1.25 -18.35 -31.01
CA TYR A 19 0.61 -17.68 -29.86
C TYR A 19 0.42 -18.62 -28.65
N GLY A 20 1.28 -19.63 -28.54
CA GLY A 20 1.17 -20.74 -27.58
C GLY A 20 1.71 -20.49 -26.18
N SER A 21 2.32 -19.34 -25.84
CA SER A 21 2.86 -19.16 -24.48
C SER A 21 3.12 -17.72 -24.04
N CYS A 22 2.14 -16.80 -24.08
CA CYS A 22 2.20 -15.59 -23.23
C CYS A 22 0.87 -14.81 -23.09
N VAL A 23 -0.26 -15.47 -22.86
CA VAL A 23 -1.52 -14.77 -22.56
C VAL A 23 -2.37 -15.45 -21.48
N ALA A 24 -2.18 -16.74 -21.22
CA ALA A 24 -2.70 -17.41 -20.02
C ALA A 24 -1.84 -17.18 -18.76
N SER A 25 -0.62 -16.66 -18.92
CA SER A 25 0.35 -16.42 -17.84
C SER A 25 0.34 -14.98 -17.28
N ALA A 26 -0.59 -14.13 -17.70
CA ALA A 26 -0.52 -12.68 -17.51
C ALA A 26 -1.44 -12.06 -16.43
N SER A 27 -1.90 -12.79 -15.40
CA SER A 27 -2.59 -12.14 -14.26
C SER A 27 -1.98 -12.47 -12.89
N VAL A 28 -1.49 -13.68 -12.69
CA VAL A 28 -0.86 -14.08 -11.41
C VAL A 28 0.58 -13.58 -11.31
N HIS A 29 1.36 -13.67 -12.38
CA HIS A 29 2.77 -13.29 -12.36
C HIS A 29 2.96 -11.78 -12.09
N ILE A 30 2.14 -10.93 -12.71
CA ILE A 30 2.15 -9.47 -12.50
C ILE A 30 1.76 -9.13 -11.05
N ARG A 31 0.73 -9.81 -10.51
CA ARG A 31 0.30 -9.66 -9.12
C ARG A 31 1.41 -10.02 -8.15
N MET A 32 2.07 -11.16 -8.35
CA MET A 32 3.16 -11.60 -7.48
C MET A 32 4.39 -10.69 -7.59
N ALA A 33 4.68 -10.11 -8.76
CA ALA A 33 5.75 -9.14 -8.93
C ALA A 33 5.46 -7.82 -8.19
N PHE A 34 4.23 -7.32 -8.27
CA PHE A 34 3.80 -6.12 -7.53
C PHE A 34 3.78 -6.36 -6.03
N LEU A 35 3.19 -7.47 -5.56
CA LEU A 35 3.21 -7.86 -4.16
C LEU A 35 4.65 -7.95 -3.66
N ARG A 36 5.54 -8.63 -4.40
CA ARG A 36 6.97 -8.68 -4.06
C ARG A 36 7.56 -7.29 -3.87
N LYS A 37 7.32 -6.36 -4.81
CA LYS A 37 7.84 -4.99 -4.69
C LYS A 37 7.33 -4.28 -3.43
N VAL A 38 6.03 -4.37 -3.13
CA VAL A 38 5.44 -3.73 -1.95
C VAL A 38 5.94 -4.36 -0.66
N TYR A 39 5.94 -5.68 -0.55
CA TYR A 39 6.45 -6.38 0.64
C TYR A 39 7.95 -6.20 0.81
N THR A 40 8.73 -6.05 -0.27
CA THR A 40 10.15 -5.69 -0.17
C THR A 40 10.33 -4.28 0.42
N ILE A 41 9.54 -3.30 -0.04
CA ILE A 41 9.57 -1.95 0.53
C ILE A 41 9.16 -1.98 2.01
N LEU A 42 8.04 -2.63 2.35
CA LEU A 42 7.56 -2.75 3.73
C LEU A 42 8.58 -3.43 4.65
N SER A 43 9.20 -4.52 4.19
CA SER A 43 10.22 -5.24 4.96
C SER A 43 11.44 -4.37 5.22
N LEU A 44 11.87 -3.59 4.22
CA LEU A 44 12.97 -2.64 4.38
C LEU A 44 12.62 -1.53 5.38
N GLN A 45 11.40 -1.00 5.33
CA GLN A 45 10.92 0.02 6.28
C GLN A 45 10.94 -0.51 7.72
N VAL A 46 10.39 -1.70 7.95
CA VAL A 46 10.40 -2.35 9.28
C VAL A 46 11.83 -2.63 9.76
N LEU A 47 12.72 -3.06 8.86
CA LEU A 47 14.13 -3.28 9.19
C LEU A 47 14.81 -1.99 9.63
N VAL A 48 14.61 -0.89 8.91
CA VAL A 48 15.12 0.43 9.28
C VAL A 48 14.60 0.83 10.66
N THR A 49 13.29 0.73 10.90
CA THR A 49 12.68 1.03 12.21
C THR A 49 13.28 0.17 13.33
N THR A 50 13.48 -1.12 13.08
CA THR A 50 14.06 -2.05 14.06
C THR A 50 15.50 -1.69 14.40
N VAL A 51 16.32 -1.40 13.39
CA VAL A 51 17.72 -0.99 13.59
C VAL A 51 17.78 0.34 14.34
N THR A 52 17.01 1.34 13.93
CA THR A 52 16.98 2.65 14.61
C THR A 52 16.53 2.50 16.07
N SER A 53 15.50 1.69 16.34
CA SER A 53 15.02 1.41 17.70
C SER A 53 16.08 0.71 18.54
N ALA A 54 16.77 -0.29 17.98
CA ALA A 54 17.86 -0.96 18.66
C ALA A 54 18.99 0.01 19.02
N LEU A 55 19.40 0.90 18.11
CA LEU A 55 20.42 1.92 18.39
C LEU A 55 20.02 2.81 19.58
N PHE A 56 18.77 3.27 19.64
CA PHE A 56 18.30 4.10 20.76
C PHE A 56 18.30 3.35 22.10
N LEU A 57 18.02 2.04 22.08
CA LEU A 57 18.03 1.20 23.28
C LEU A 57 19.43 0.85 23.77
N TYR A 58 20.40 0.64 22.86
CA TYR A 58 21.78 0.23 23.23
C TYR A 58 22.70 1.41 23.56
N PHE A 59 22.49 2.59 22.97
CA PHE A 59 23.36 3.75 23.20
C PHE A 59 22.77 4.66 24.29
N GLU A 60 23.35 4.59 25.49
CA GLU A 60 22.90 5.37 26.65
C GLU A 60 22.90 6.88 26.39
N SER A 61 23.91 7.41 25.67
CA SER A 61 24.00 8.83 25.31
C SER A 61 22.83 9.32 24.44
N ILE A 62 22.31 8.46 23.56
CA ILE A 62 21.14 8.79 22.73
C ILE A 62 19.89 8.80 23.61
N ARG A 63 19.76 7.77 24.47
CA ARG A 63 18.65 7.68 25.40
C ARG A 63 18.57 8.89 26.32
N THR A 64 19.65 9.28 26.99
CA THR A 64 19.64 10.46 27.88
C THR A 64 19.24 11.73 27.15
N PHE A 65 19.83 12.00 25.97
CA PHE A 65 19.48 13.15 25.14
C PHE A 65 17.98 13.21 24.77
N VAL A 66 17.42 12.07 24.39
CA VAL A 66 16.02 11.92 23.99
C VAL A 66 15.08 12.18 25.16
N HIS A 67 15.41 11.67 26.35
CA HIS A 67 14.63 11.88 27.57
C HIS A 67 14.72 13.32 28.10
N GLU A 68 15.85 14.02 27.89
CA GLU A 68 16.01 15.44 28.25
C GLU A 68 15.26 16.38 27.30
N SER A 69 14.95 15.94 26.09
CA SER A 69 14.35 16.76 25.04
C SER A 69 12.95 16.26 24.64
N PRO A 70 11.91 16.40 25.49
CA PRO A 70 10.55 15.95 25.19
C PRO A 70 9.91 16.72 24.01
N VAL A 71 10.48 17.85 23.60
CA VAL A 71 10.06 18.56 22.38
C VAL A 71 10.32 17.74 21.12
N LEU A 72 11.31 16.84 21.13
CA LEU A 72 11.67 16.04 19.96
C LEU A 72 10.53 15.13 19.51
N ILE A 73 9.82 14.45 20.41
CA ILE A 73 8.71 13.56 20.03
C ILE A 73 7.55 14.35 19.38
N LEU A 74 7.32 15.58 19.82
CA LEU A 74 6.31 16.47 19.23
C LEU A 74 6.75 16.91 17.83
N VAL A 75 8.00 17.34 17.67
CA VAL A 75 8.54 17.73 16.35
C VAL A 75 8.54 16.55 15.37
N LEU A 76 8.95 15.36 15.82
CA LEU A 76 8.94 14.14 15.00
C LEU A 76 7.53 13.72 14.59
N SER A 77 6.56 13.78 15.51
CA SER A 77 5.17 13.40 15.22
C SER A 77 4.47 14.40 14.29
N LEU A 78 4.62 15.72 14.53
CA LEU A 78 4.11 16.75 13.61
C LEU A 78 4.82 16.71 12.26
N GLY A 79 6.13 16.47 12.25
CA GLY A 79 6.91 16.28 11.03
C GLY A 79 6.40 15.09 10.21
N SER A 80 6.15 13.95 10.86
CA SER A 80 5.61 12.74 10.21
C SER A 80 4.25 13.03 9.57
N PHE A 81 3.37 13.76 10.26
CA PHE A 81 2.09 14.18 9.72
C PHE A 81 2.24 15.12 8.50
N GLY A 82 3.17 16.08 8.58
CA GLY A 82 3.49 16.98 7.46
C GLY A 82 3.99 16.24 6.22
N VAL A 83 4.91 15.28 6.40
CA VAL A 83 5.42 14.45 5.30
C VAL A 83 4.32 13.53 4.75
N LEU A 84 3.44 13.00 5.60
CA LEU A 84 2.29 12.18 5.18
C LEU A 84 1.31 12.98 4.30
N LEU A 85 1.04 14.25 4.64
CA LEU A 85 0.25 15.15 3.82
C LEU A 85 0.94 15.43 2.47
N ALA A 86 2.23 15.75 2.49
CA ALA A 86 3.01 15.96 1.26
C ALA A 86 3.02 14.70 0.37
N LEU A 87 3.15 13.51 0.96
CA LEU A 87 3.10 12.24 0.26
C LEU A 87 1.72 12.02 -0.36
N THR A 88 0.65 12.40 0.33
CA THR A 88 -0.72 12.31 -0.20
C THR A 88 -0.91 13.22 -1.41
N LEU A 89 -0.39 14.43 -1.39
CA LEU A 89 -0.45 15.38 -2.52
C LEU A 89 0.42 14.97 -3.71
N HIS A 90 1.55 14.31 -3.44
CA HIS A 90 2.54 13.96 -4.48
C HIS A 90 2.64 12.46 -4.79
N ARG A 91 1.67 11.64 -4.36
CA ARG A 91 1.69 10.18 -4.52
C ARG A 91 1.85 9.67 -5.95
N HIS A 92 1.39 10.45 -6.94
CA HIS A 92 1.46 10.10 -8.36
C HIS A 92 2.75 10.55 -9.05
N LYS A 93 3.63 11.30 -8.37
CA LYS A 93 4.87 11.83 -8.96
C LYS A 93 6.05 10.91 -8.62
N HIS A 94 6.43 10.03 -9.55
CA HIS A 94 7.65 9.22 -9.44
C HIS A 94 8.88 10.01 -9.92
N PRO A 95 10.06 9.95 -9.26
CA PRO A 95 10.41 9.16 -8.06
C PRO A 95 10.18 9.91 -6.73
N LEU A 96 9.62 11.13 -6.77
CA LEU A 96 9.43 11.97 -5.58
C LEU A 96 8.61 11.26 -4.49
N ASN A 97 7.60 10.49 -4.86
CA ASN A 97 6.81 9.69 -3.92
C ASN A 97 7.65 8.69 -3.09
N LEU A 98 8.69 8.10 -3.67
CA LEU A 98 9.59 7.19 -2.96
C LEU A 98 10.50 7.93 -1.99
N TYR A 99 10.99 9.12 -2.37
CA TYR A 99 11.76 9.97 -1.46
C TYR A 99 10.92 10.42 -0.26
N LEU A 100 9.69 10.89 -0.50
CA LEU A 100 8.76 11.24 0.58
C LEU A 100 8.40 10.04 1.44
N LEU A 101 8.19 8.86 0.84
CA LEU A 101 7.94 7.62 1.58
C LEU A 101 9.12 7.25 2.47
N SER A 102 10.36 7.39 1.98
CA SER A 102 11.57 7.14 2.77
C SER A 102 11.72 8.15 3.91
N GLY A 103 11.46 9.43 3.67
CA GLY A 103 11.48 10.47 4.71
C GLY A 103 10.42 10.23 5.78
N PHE A 104 9.21 9.84 5.38
CA PHE A 104 8.15 9.43 6.30
C PHE A 104 8.59 8.24 7.15
N THR A 105 9.17 7.21 6.52
CA THR A 105 9.68 6.02 7.21
C THR A 105 10.75 6.39 8.25
N LEU A 106 11.66 7.30 7.92
CA LEU A 106 12.70 7.73 8.86
C LEU A 106 12.13 8.48 10.06
N LEU A 107 11.15 9.35 9.85
CA LEU A 107 10.50 10.07 10.95
C LEU A 107 9.69 9.12 11.85
N GLU A 108 8.98 8.16 11.28
CA GLU A 108 8.29 7.11 12.03
C GLU A 108 9.28 6.21 12.76
N ALA A 109 10.39 5.82 12.12
CA ALA A 109 11.44 5.04 12.75
C ALA A 109 12.04 5.74 13.97
N LEU A 110 12.29 7.05 13.89
CA LEU A 110 12.76 7.87 15.01
C LEU A 110 11.69 8.04 16.09
N THR A 111 10.42 8.19 15.72
CA THR A 111 9.29 8.30 16.64
C THR A 111 9.12 7.00 17.44
N VAL A 112 9.13 5.85 16.77
CA VAL A 112 9.08 4.54 17.43
C VAL A 112 10.31 4.33 18.30
N ALA A 113 11.51 4.66 17.79
CA ALA A 113 12.75 4.55 18.56
C ALA A 113 12.75 5.41 19.83
N PHE A 114 12.17 6.61 19.79
CA PHE A 114 11.94 7.45 20.97
C PHE A 114 10.97 6.79 21.95
N VAL A 115 9.83 6.28 21.47
CA VAL A 115 8.78 5.72 22.35
C VAL A 115 9.27 4.45 23.07
N VAL A 116 10.01 3.58 22.39
CA VAL A 116 10.48 2.32 22.99
C VAL A 116 11.47 2.52 24.13
N THR A 117 12.16 3.67 24.24
CA THR A 117 13.12 3.91 25.35
C THR A 117 12.44 4.09 26.71
N PHE A 118 11.11 4.31 26.72
CA PHE A 118 10.29 4.39 27.93
C PHE A 118 9.81 3.02 28.44
N TYR A 119 10.03 1.95 27.65
CA TYR A 119 9.60 0.60 27.98
C TYR A 119 10.80 -0.32 28.15
N ASP A 120 10.61 -1.40 28.91
CA ASP A 120 11.64 -2.44 29.03
C ASP A 120 11.85 -3.17 27.70
N VAL A 121 13.12 -3.43 27.38
CA VAL A 121 13.54 -4.11 26.14
C VAL A 121 12.81 -5.45 25.96
N TYR A 122 12.61 -6.20 27.05
CA TYR A 122 11.89 -7.47 27.01
C TYR A 122 10.42 -7.30 26.60
N ILE A 123 9.74 -6.26 27.08
CA ILE A 123 8.34 -5.96 26.73
C ILE A 123 8.26 -5.55 25.26
N VAL A 124 9.19 -4.70 24.82
CA VAL A 124 9.28 -4.25 23.42
C VAL A 124 9.49 -5.45 22.48
N LEU A 125 10.40 -6.37 22.82
CA LEU A 125 10.64 -7.58 22.02
C LEU A 125 9.41 -8.50 21.97
N GLN A 126 8.73 -8.71 23.10
CA GLN A 126 7.50 -9.51 23.14
C GLN A 126 6.41 -8.90 22.24
N ALA A 127 6.20 -7.58 22.33
CA ALA A 127 5.23 -6.87 21.50
C ALA A 127 5.59 -6.94 20.01
N PHE A 128 6.88 -6.82 19.67
CA PHE A 128 7.36 -6.91 18.28
C PHE A 128 7.13 -8.31 17.70
N VAL A 129 7.50 -9.37 18.45
CA VAL A 129 7.29 -10.76 18.01
C VAL A 129 5.80 -11.07 17.84
N LEU A 130 4.96 -10.63 18.79
CA LEU A 130 3.52 -10.82 18.71
C LEU A 130 2.92 -10.10 17.49
N THR A 131 3.28 -8.84 17.28
CA THR A 131 2.79 -8.03 16.14
C THR A 131 3.23 -8.64 14.81
N THR A 132 4.48 -9.13 14.73
CA THR A 132 5.00 -9.80 13.55
C THR A 132 4.25 -11.10 13.25
N ALA A 133 4.01 -11.92 14.28
CA ALA A 133 3.28 -13.18 14.13
C ALA A 133 1.83 -12.94 13.67
N VAL A 134 1.14 -11.97 14.27
CA VAL A 134 -0.22 -11.59 13.89
C VAL A 134 -0.27 -11.01 12.48
N PHE A 135 0.64 -10.10 12.13
CA PHE A 135 0.73 -9.52 10.79
C PHE A 135 0.93 -10.60 9.73
N LEU A 136 1.94 -11.47 9.90
CA LEU A 136 2.21 -12.56 8.96
C LEU A 136 1.05 -13.54 8.87
N GLY A 137 0.46 -13.93 10.00
CA GLY A 137 -0.69 -14.84 10.04
C GLY A 137 -1.90 -14.28 9.31
N LEU A 138 -2.26 -13.02 9.55
CA LEU A 138 -3.38 -12.35 8.89
C LEU A 138 -3.12 -12.08 7.41
N THR A 139 -1.90 -11.71 7.05
CA THR A 139 -1.48 -11.55 5.64
C THR A 139 -1.63 -12.88 4.90
N VAL A 140 -1.08 -13.98 5.42
CA VAL A 140 -1.18 -15.31 4.79
C VAL A 140 -2.64 -15.76 4.70
N TYR A 141 -3.42 -15.59 5.76
CA TYR A 141 -4.86 -15.88 5.76
C TYR A 141 -5.58 -15.10 4.66
N THR A 142 -5.31 -13.80 4.54
CA THR A 142 -5.98 -12.93 3.55
C THR A 142 -5.60 -13.30 2.11
N LEU A 143 -4.33 -13.65 1.86
CA LEU A 143 -3.87 -14.08 0.54
C LEU A 143 -4.51 -15.40 0.08
N GLN A 144 -4.89 -16.28 1.02
CA GLN A 144 -5.57 -17.56 0.72
C GLN A 144 -7.10 -17.45 0.78
N SER A 145 -7.63 -16.40 1.41
CA SER A 145 -9.06 -16.22 1.62
C SER A 145 -9.78 -15.88 0.31
N LYS A 146 -10.93 -16.51 0.08
CA LYS A 146 -11.85 -16.20 -1.02
C LYS A 146 -12.94 -15.19 -0.62
N ARG A 147 -12.92 -14.70 0.63
CA ARG A 147 -13.89 -13.71 1.11
C ARG A 147 -13.55 -12.33 0.58
N ASP A 148 -14.58 -11.59 0.19
CA ASP A 148 -14.47 -10.19 -0.18
C ASP A 148 -14.46 -9.31 1.08
N PHE A 149 -13.35 -8.60 1.31
CA PHE A 149 -13.18 -7.68 2.42
C PHE A 149 -13.39 -6.20 2.04
N SER A 150 -13.76 -5.90 0.79
CA SER A 150 -13.92 -4.52 0.29
C SER A 150 -14.93 -3.69 1.12
N LYS A 151 -15.98 -4.34 1.64
CA LYS A 151 -17.05 -3.68 2.41
C LYS A 151 -16.61 -3.21 3.81
N PHE A 152 -15.49 -3.69 4.34
CA PHE A 152 -15.02 -3.33 5.68
C PHE A 152 -14.40 -1.92 5.75
N GLY A 153 -14.01 -1.33 4.61
CA GLY A 153 -13.26 -0.07 4.58
C GLY A 153 -13.93 1.09 5.32
N ALA A 154 -15.24 1.32 5.10
CA ALA A 154 -15.96 2.40 5.76
C ALA A 154 -16.04 2.19 7.29
N GLY A 155 -16.32 0.96 7.73
CA GLY A 155 -16.38 0.63 9.17
C GLY A 155 -15.03 0.78 9.87
N LEU A 156 -13.94 0.30 9.23
CA LEU A 156 -12.58 0.45 9.75
C LEU A 156 -12.18 1.93 9.84
N PHE A 157 -12.52 2.74 8.84
CA PHE A 157 -12.24 4.17 8.84
C PHE A 157 -13.01 4.92 9.94
N THR A 158 -14.29 4.61 10.14
CA THR A 158 -15.08 5.17 11.25
C THR A 158 -14.49 4.78 12.61
N ALA A 159 -14.14 3.50 12.79
CA ALA A 159 -13.53 3.03 14.03
C ALA A 159 -12.16 3.67 14.30
N LEU A 160 -11.37 3.97 13.26
CA LEU A 160 -10.11 4.70 13.40
C LEU A 160 -10.30 6.11 13.95
N TRP A 161 -11.32 6.83 13.48
CA TRP A 161 -11.67 8.14 14.02
C TRP A 161 -12.11 8.08 15.48
N ILE A 162 -12.91 7.07 15.84
CA ILE A 162 -13.30 6.84 17.25
C ILE A 162 -12.06 6.58 18.11
N LEU A 163 -11.11 5.76 17.62
CA LEU A 163 -9.86 5.50 18.33
C LEU A 163 -9.02 6.77 18.51
N CYS A 164 -8.92 7.61 17.48
CA CYS A 164 -8.20 8.89 17.52
C CYS A 164 -8.82 9.85 18.56
N LEU A 165 -10.15 10.00 18.55
CA LEU A 165 -10.87 10.81 19.54
C LEU A 165 -10.74 10.23 20.96
N SER A 166 -10.73 8.91 21.09
CA SER A 166 -10.50 8.23 22.38
C SER A 166 -9.10 8.52 22.93
N GLY A 167 -8.10 8.68 22.07
CA GLY A 167 -6.76 9.11 22.44
C GLY A 167 -6.72 10.52 23.05
N ILE A 168 -7.57 11.43 22.57
CA ILE A 168 -7.72 12.78 23.15
C ILE A 168 -8.44 12.71 24.51
N LEU A 169 -9.49 11.88 24.62
CA LEU A 169 -10.25 11.70 25.87
C LEU A 169 -9.40 11.12 27.01
N LYS A 170 -8.38 10.30 26.70
CA LYS A 170 -7.41 9.81 27.69
C LYS A 170 -6.73 10.93 28.49
N PHE A 171 -6.59 12.14 27.94
CA PHE A 171 -6.02 13.27 28.65
C PHE A 171 -6.87 13.72 29.85
N PHE A 172 -8.19 13.50 29.78
CA PHE A 172 -9.13 13.86 30.84
C PHE A 172 -9.41 12.71 31.82
N PHE A 173 -9.40 11.47 31.32
CA PHE A 173 -9.71 10.27 32.12
C PHE A 173 -8.52 9.31 32.12
N HIS A 174 -7.66 9.42 33.13
CA HIS A 174 -6.49 8.56 33.31
C HIS A 174 -6.85 7.33 34.16
N SER A 175 -6.88 6.15 33.55
CA SER A 175 -7.07 4.87 34.23
C SER A 175 -6.34 3.77 33.47
N GLU A 176 -5.57 2.94 34.20
CA GLU A 176 -4.81 1.82 33.63
C GLU A 176 -5.72 0.83 32.88
N THR A 177 -6.92 0.56 33.41
CA THR A 177 -7.90 -0.31 32.75
C THR A 177 -8.38 0.27 31.42
N VAL A 178 -8.67 1.57 31.39
CA VAL A 178 -9.08 2.27 30.16
C VAL A 178 -7.95 2.25 29.13
N GLU A 179 -6.70 2.39 29.58
CA GLU A 179 -5.53 2.28 28.73
C GLU A 179 -5.39 0.92 28.08
N LEU A 180 -5.48 -0.16 28.86
CA LEU A 180 -5.40 -1.53 28.35
C LEU A 180 -6.53 -1.81 27.35
N VAL A 181 -7.77 -1.41 27.67
CA VAL A 181 -8.93 -1.58 26.79
C VAL A 181 -8.73 -0.85 25.46
N ILE A 182 -8.29 0.42 25.48
CA ILE A 182 -8.03 1.19 24.27
C ILE A 182 -6.91 0.55 23.45
N ALA A 183 -5.84 0.06 24.09
CA ALA A 183 -4.75 -0.63 23.40
C ALA A 183 -5.23 -1.93 22.74
N ALA A 184 -6.03 -2.75 23.43
CA ALA A 184 -6.57 -3.99 22.91
C ALA A 184 -7.53 -3.76 21.74
N VAL A 185 -8.44 -2.80 21.86
CA VAL A 185 -9.36 -2.40 20.77
C VAL A 185 -8.59 -1.85 19.58
N GLY A 186 -7.57 -1.02 19.81
CA GLY A 186 -6.68 -0.51 18.77
C GLY A 186 -5.95 -1.63 18.04
N ALA A 187 -5.38 -2.60 18.76
CA ALA A 187 -4.72 -3.76 18.16
C ALA A 187 -5.68 -4.58 17.28
N LEU A 188 -6.90 -4.85 17.75
CA LEU A 188 -7.93 -5.54 16.97
C LEU A 188 -8.35 -4.74 15.72
N LEU A 189 -8.46 -3.42 15.84
CA LEU A 189 -8.77 -2.55 14.72
C LEU A 189 -7.67 -2.61 13.65
N PHE A 190 -6.40 -2.52 14.04
CA PHE A 190 -5.28 -2.63 13.11
C PHE A 190 -5.17 -4.02 12.48
N CYS A 191 -5.55 -5.09 13.19
CA CYS A 191 -5.71 -6.42 12.59
C CYS A 191 -6.72 -6.41 11.44
N GLY A 192 -7.85 -5.72 11.62
CA GLY A 192 -8.83 -5.50 10.55
C GLY A 192 -8.27 -4.72 9.36
N PHE A 193 -7.47 -3.66 9.62
CA PHE A 193 -6.77 -2.92 8.57
C PHE A 193 -5.77 -3.78 7.81
N ILE A 194 -5.00 -4.64 8.47
CA ILE A 194 -4.05 -5.56 7.79
C ILE A 194 -4.78 -6.43 6.77
N VAL A 195 -5.93 -7.01 7.14
CA VAL A 195 -6.76 -7.82 6.24
C VAL A 195 -7.30 -6.97 5.08
N TYR A 196 -7.85 -5.79 5.38
CA TYR A 196 -8.39 -4.88 4.35
C TYR A 196 -7.33 -4.40 3.37
N ASP A 197 -6.16 -3.98 3.87
CA ASP A 197 -5.05 -3.47 3.05
C ASP A 197 -4.45 -4.60 2.20
N THR A 198 -4.24 -5.78 2.78
CA THR A 198 -3.75 -6.95 2.02
C THR A 198 -4.75 -7.35 0.93
N HIS A 199 -6.05 -7.35 1.23
CA HIS A 199 -7.10 -7.63 0.25
C HIS A 199 -7.14 -6.58 -0.87
N SER A 200 -7.11 -5.29 -0.51
CA SER A 200 -7.09 -4.17 -1.45
C SER A 200 -5.87 -4.24 -2.37
N LEU A 201 -4.69 -4.47 -1.80
CA LEU A 201 -3.42 -4.62 -2.53
C LEU A 201 -3.50 -5.75 -3.58
N MET A 202 -4.14 -6.86 -3.23
CA MET A 202 -4.32 -8.01 -4.10
C MET A 202 -5.35 -7.79 -5.23
N HIS A 203 -6.35 -6.91 -5.01
CA HIS A 203 -7.45 -6.63 -5.95
C HIS A 203 -7.23 -5.42 -6.85
N ARG A 204 -6.38 -4.45 -6.45
CA ARG A 204 -5.94 -3.33 -7.32
C ARG A 204 -5.25 -3.78 -8.63
N LEU A 205 -4.99 -5.07 -8.80
CA LEU A 205 -4.35 -5.68 -9.98
C LEU A 205 -5.30 -6.60 -10.77
N SER A 206 -6.53 -6.82 -10.29
CA SER A 206 -7.58 -7.54 -11.03
C SER A 206 -8.33 -6.54 -11.92
N PRO A 207 -8.86 -6.97 -13.07
CA PRO A 207 -8.72 -6.36 -14.40
C PRO A 207 -9.57 -5.11 -14.67
N GLU A 208 -9.26 -3.98 -14.05
CA GLU A 208 -9.75 -2.67 -14.49
C GLU A 208 -8.66 -1.78 -15.13
N ASP A 209 -7.37 -2.06 -14.86
CA ASP A 209 -6.23 -1.47 -15.59
C ASP A 209 -5.86 -2.25 -16.87
N SER A 210 -6.65 -3.27 -17.22
CA SER A 210 -6.62 -3.97 -18.52
C SER A 210 -7.68 -3.46 -19.48
N VAL A 211 -7.99 -2.16 -19.46
CA VAL A 211 -8.49 -1.50 -20.66
C VAL A 211 -7.27 -0.89 -21.34
N PRO A 212 -6.54 -1.63 -22.21
CA PRO A 212 -5.74 -0.93 -23.18
C PRO A 212 -6.69 0.02 -23.91
N VAL A 213 -6.24 1.25 -24.02
CA VAL A 213 -6.63 2.25 -25.01
C VAL A 213 -6.95 1.55 -26.36
N ALA A 214 -8.18 1.06 -26.52
CA ALA A 214 -8.64 0.33 -27.70
C ALA A 214 -10.09 0.70 -28.08
N ASN A 215 -10.62 1.78 -27.50
CA ASN A 215 -11.86 2.42 -27.96
C ASN A 215 -11.56 3.67 -28.81
N GLU A 216 -10.43 4.37 -28.62
CA GLU A 216 -10.25 5.67 -29.29
C GLU A 216 -9.44 5.66 -30.61
N THR A 217 -9.12 4.51 -31.19
CA THR A 217 -8.47 4.42 -32.52
C THR A 217 -9.32 3.74 -33.59
N GLY A 218 -10.64 3.77 -33.45
CA GLY A 218 -11.60 3.14 -34.39
C GLY A 218 -12.46 4.06 -35.25
N LYS A 219 -12.22 5.39 -35.31
CA LYS A 219 -12.98 6.28 -36.21
C LYS A 219 -12.16 7.42 -36.80
N PHE A 220 -11.45 7.14 -37.90
CA PHE A 220 -11.22 8.11 -38.98
C PHE A 220 -11.08 7.34 -40.30
N PRO A 221 -11.46 7.84 -41.49
CA PRO A 221 -12.48 8.84 -41.87
C PRO A 221 -13.51 8.23 -42.88
N LYS A 222 -14.78 8.67 -42.87
CA LYS A 222 -15.68 8.42 -44.02
C LYS A 222 -15.41 9.48 -45.09
N ASN A 223 -14.50 9.18 -46.02
CA ASN A 223 -14.46 9.86 -47.32
C ASN A 223 -15.47 9.17 -48.25
N HIS A 224 -16.58 9.85 -48.52
CA HIS A 224 -17.50 9.51 -49.61
C HIS A 224 -17.67 10.74 -50.49
N GLY A 225 -16.77 10.87 -51.46
CA GLY A 225 -17.03 11.68 -52.63
C GLY A 225 -17.98 10.96 -53.58
N ARG A 226 -19.18 11.48 -53.77
CA ARG A 226 -19.88 11.59 -55.07
C ARG A 226 -21.20 12.33 -54.91
N GLY A 227 -21.33 13.41 -55.66
CA GLY A 227 -22.45 14.34 -55.60
C GLY A 227 -23.75 13.87 -56.26
N ARG A 228 -24.82 14.59 -55.90
CA ARG A 228 -26.07 14.88 -56.64
C ARG A 228 -26.61 16.17 -55.99
N LEU A 229 -26.60 17.33 -56.65
CA LEU A 229 -27.55 17.81 -57.66
C LEU A 229 -28.97 18.08 -57.11
N ASN A 230 -29.28 19.36 -56.84
CA ASN A 230 -30.56 20.11 -56.94
C ASN A 230 -30.55 21.21 -55.86
N ARG A 231 -30.40 22.51 -56.18
CA ARG A 231 -31.27 23.42 -56.96
C ARG A 231 -32.65 23.59 -56.30
N HIS A 232 -32.77 24.64 -55.49
CA HIS A 232 -33.84 25.64 -55.53
C HIS A 232 -33.28 26.97 -55.07
#